data_AF-A0A975C471-F1
#
_entry.id   AF-A0A975C471-F1
#
_cell.length_a   1.000
_cell.length_b   1.000
_cell.length_c   1.000
_cell.angle_alpha   90.00
_cell.angle_beta   90.00
_cell.angle_gamma   90.00
#
_symmetry.space_group_name_H-M   'P 1'
#
loop_
_entity.id
_entity.type
_entity.pdbx_description
1 polymer ?
#
loop_
_entity_poly.entity_id
_entity_poly.type
_entity_poly.pdbx_seq_one_letter_code
_entity_poly.pdbx_strand_id
1 'polypeptide(L)'
;MFKSIIAGARRLSSGAVAGVALAALTGVGPAHAEWLKAESERFVVYSEGSEANLRRFAQHLDTYDRLLNLSLTGSMGEAPPRKLPIYLVGSRGGLVTVRPDLGPNIVGYYLTDEEDIFAMAIRDSDDDTLLHEYAHHFMFQNAAYPYPGWFVEGFAEYYATAEFKSDRVLVGQYNENRAYWLQNGTWLDMRTLLSNRPGGRARGSETYYPLAWLLTHWFWGNVERQVQLKAYLLDVGAGTDPVEAMQKATGLDRVGLRRALRRYVSGGIPYKAVVMDFPEAPITVTHLPRSADTLLMLGQRVKVMDREDDDAARVLATVRTQAARFPDDDLATLVLARAEMKLGDIAAGQALAQTLIDRDPANVEALQLLASAAIKTAGDSDDVDAGDRALAQARGYLGRAFRADDGNFRTFMLLTDARRGMPGYPNDNDMATLHLANTLAPQLPDTVLQLASALIYKGETEEALGLLQPLANNPHGGGAASAAQSMINQIEGVSDAEAQAEEDAPAEPEDGDTTGGD
;
A
#
# COMPACT_ATOMS: atom_id res chain seq x y z
N MET A 1 45.28 -26.62 -58.90
CA MET A 1 46.53 -27.25 -58.43
C MET A 1 46.43 -27.40 -56.91
N PHE A 2 46.44 -28.67 -56.45
CA PHE A 2 46.66 -29.25 -55.10
C PHE A 2 46.19 -28.48 -53.84
N LYS A 3 45.18 -28.89 -53.06
CA LYS A 3 44.95 -30.09 -52.18
C LYS A 3 45.92 -30.30 -51.01
N SER A 4 45.30 -30.49 -49.83
CA SER A 4 45.70 -31.24 -48.62
C SER A 4 46.79 -30.65 -47.70
N ILE A 5 46.53 -30.37 -46.41
CA ILE A 5 46.21 -31.25 -45.25
C ILE A 5 47.36 -32.23 -44.93
N ILE A 6 47.87 -32.21 -43.68
CA ILE A 6 47.92 -33.33 -42.70
C ILE A 6 49.06 -33.18 -41.66
N ALA A 7 48.63 -33.09 -40.40
CA ALA A 7 49.06 -33.75 -39.16
C ALA A 7 50.55 -33.93 -38.79
N GLY A 8 50.89 -33.38 -37.61
CA GLY A 8 51.05 -34.13 -36.36
C GLY A 8 52.12 -35.23 -36.25
N ALA A 9 53.10 -35.04 -35.34
CA ALA A 9 53.46 -36.03 -34.30
C ALA A 9 54.53 -35.50 -33.31
N ARG A 10 54.13 -35.47 -32.04
CA ARG A 10 54.80 -35.91 -30.79
C ARG A 10 56.29 -35.59 -30.49
N ARG A 11 56.39 -34.91 -29.32
CA ARG A 11 57.25 -35.17 -28.14
C ARG A 11 58.77 -34.98 -28.27
N LEU A 12 59.27 -34.02 -27.51
CA LEU A 12 60.48 -34.15 -26.69
C LEU A 12 60.33 -33.34 -25.40
N SER A 13 60.98 -33.87 -24.37
CA SER A 13 60.81 -33.67 -22.95
C SER A 13 61.64 -32.53 -22.35
N SER A 14 61.04 -31.89 -21.34
CA SER A 14 61.63 -31.48 -20.04
C SER A 14 62.90 -30.63 -20.00
N GLY A 15 62.73 -29.38 -19.56
CA GLY A 15 63.74 -28.54 -18.93
C GLY A 15 63.06 -27.46 -18.10
N ALA A 16 63.12 -27.59 -16.78
CA ALA A 16 62.36 -26.82 -15.79
C ALA A 16 62.92 -25.41 -15.56
N VAL A 17 62.02 -24.42 -15.47
CA VAL A 17 62.24 -23.15 -14.75
C VAL A 17 61.00 -22.87 -13.91
N ALA A 18 61.07 -23.17 -12.61
CA ALA A 18 60.25 -22.55 -11.58
C ALA A 18 60.87 -21.17 -11.29
N GLY A 19 60.17 -20.08 -11.00
CA GLY A 19 58.77 -19.88 -10.66
C GLY A 19 58.71 -18.85 -9.54
N VAL A 20 58.09 -17.69 -9.77
CA VAL A 20 57.38 -16.88 -8.77
C VAL A 20 56.34 -16.07 -9.54
N ALA A 21 55.12 -16.60 -9.67
CA ALA A 21 53.95 -15.82 -10.04
C ALA A 21 53.26 -15.43 -8.73
N LEU A 22 53.37 -14.15 -8.37
CA LEU A 22 52.66 -13.57 -7.24
C LEU A 22 51.17 -13.53 -7.61
N ALA A 23 50.43 -14.56 -7.21
CA ALA A 23 48.98 -14.59 -7.31
C ALA A 23 48.40 -13.59 -6.30
N ALA A 24 48.10 -12.37 -6.76
CA ALA A 24 47.21 -11.45 -6.08
C ALA A 24 45.79 -12.04 -6.13
N LEU A 25 45.51 -12.98 -5.22
CA LEU A 25 44.14 -13.35 -4.85
C LEU A 25 43.54 -12.15 -4.11
N THR A 26 43.04 -11.17 -4.86
CA THR A 26 42.06 -10.23 -4.33
C THR A 26 40.85 -11.06 -3.93
N GLY A 27 40.68 -11.26 -2.62
CA GLY A 27 39.48 -11.86 -2.06
C GLY A 27 38.28 -10.99 -2.41
N VAL A 28 37.61 -11.32 -3.52
CA VAL A 28 36.21 -11.00 -3.68
C VAL A 28 35.50 -11.95 -2.72
N GLY A 29 35.34 -11.52 -1.47
CA GLY A 29 34.37 -12.15 -0.58
C GLY A 29 33.00 -12.15 -1.28
N PRO A 30 32.11 -13.10 -0.98
CA PRO A 30 30.74 -12.99 -1.47
C PRO A 30 30.25 -11.59 -1.09
N ALA A 31 29.75 -10.83 -2.07
CA ALA A 31 29.10 -9.56 -1.79
C ALA A 31 27.92 -9.89 -0.88
N HIS A 32 28.09 -9.68 0.42
CA HIS A 32 26.99 -9.76 1.36
C HIS A 32 26.01 -8.66 0.94
N ALA A 33 24.79 -9.06 0.62
CA ALA A 33 23.74 -8.15 0.21
C ALA A 33 23.22 -7.46 1.48
N GLU A 34 24.01 -6.53 2.03
CA GLU A 34 23.64 -5.78 3.23
C GLU A 34 22.43 -4.89 2.92
N TRP A 35 21.45 -4.88 3.84
CA TRP A 35 20.33 -3.97 3.76
C TRP A 35 20.77 -2.52 4.01
N LEU A 36 20.31 -1.64 3.14
CA LEU A 36 20.45 -0.20 3.26
C LEU A 36 19.07 0.43 3.49
N LYS A 37 19.03 1.51 4.26
CA LYS A 37 17.87 2.39 4.44
C LYS A 37 18.18 3.74 3.82
N ALA A 38 17.42 4.15 2.81
CA ALA A 38 17.43 5.51 2.26
C ALA A 38 16.20 6.27 2.73
N GLU A 39 16.42 7.47 3.26
CA GLU A 39 15.37 8.26 3.88
C GLU A 39 15.32 9.65 3.24
N SER A 40 14.16 10.02 2.71
CA SER A 40 13.80 11.39 2.28
C SER A 40 12.79 12.01 3.24
N GLU A 41 12.23 13.16 2.91
CA GLU A 41 11.10 13.76 3.65
C GLU A 41 9.81 12.97 3.50
N ARG A 42 9.68 12.14 2.45
CA ARG A 42 8.44 11.45 2.06
C ARG A 42 8.51 9.93 2.17
N PHE A 43 9.71 9.36 2.07
CA PHE A 43 9.90 7.92 1.95
C PHE A 43 11.00 7.39 2.86
N VAL A 44 10.85 6.13 3.28
CA VAL A 44 11.91 5.31 3.84
C VAL A 44 12.02 4.05 2.99
N VAL A 45 13.03 3.99 2.13
CA VAL A 45 13.24 2.87 1.19
C VAL A 45 14.32 1.93 1.72
N TYR A 46 13.96 0.67 1.89
CA TYR A 46 14.85 -0.41 2.27
C TYR A 46 15.20 -1.24 1.04
N SER A 47 16.49 -1.47 0.80
CA SER A 47 16.92 -2.44 -0.21
C SER A 47 18.32 -2.94 0.08
N GLU A 48 18.61 -4.16 -0.37
CA GLU A 48 19.97 -4.64 -0.45
C GLU A 48 20.69 -4.05 -1.68
N GLY A 49 22.02 -4.00 -1.67
CA GLY A 49 22.83 -3.70 -2.86
C GLY A 49 23.41 -2.28 -2.91
N SER A 50 23.30 -1.62 -4.06
CA SER A 50 24.03 -0.36 -4.32
C SER A 50 23.34 0.86 -3.71
N GLU A 51 24.06 1.60 -2.86
CA GLU A 51 23.62 2.92 -2.35
C GLU A 51 23.20 3.86 -3.49
N ALA A 52 23.95 3.89 -4.59
CA ALA A 52 23.66 4.78 -5.70
C ALA A 52 22.33 4.44 -6.40
N ASN A 53 21.99 3.15 -6.49
CA ASN A 53 20.71 2.71 -7.05
C ASN A 53 19.58 3.06 -6.08
N LEU A 54 19.76 2.78 -4.78
CA LEU A 54 18.77 3.07 -3.75
C LEU A 54 18.47 4.57 -3.66
N ARG A 55 19.49 5.43 -3.74
CA ARG A 55 19.33 6.89 -3.78
C ARG A 55 18.56 7.36 -5.01
N ARG A 56 18.88 6.86 -6.21
CA ARG A 56 18.10 7.19 -7.42
C ARG A 56 16.64 6.76 -7.30
N PHE A 57 16.41 5.58 -6.75
CA PHE A 57 15.06 5.07 -6.56
C PHE A 57 14.24 5.94 -5.60
N ALA A 58 14.81 6.30 -4.45
CA ALA A 58 14.18 7.23 -3.51
C ALA A 58 13.90 8.60 -4.13
N GLN A 59 14.80 9.10 -4.99
CA GLN A 59 14.59 10.36 -5.74
C GLN A 59 13.43 10.25 -6.75
N HIS A 60 13.31 9.12 -7.46
CA HIS A 60 12.19 8.88 -8.38
C HIS A 60 10.86 8.86 -7.65
N LEU A 61 10.78 8.20 -6.49
CA LEU A 61 9.58 8.20 -5.66
C LEU A 61 9.21 9.59 -5.15
N ASP A 62 10.18 10.39 -4.69
CA ASP A 62 9.93 11.78 -4.28
C ASP A 62 9.39 12.61 -5.44
N THR A 63 9.96 12.43 -6.63
CA THR A 63 9.49 13.08 -7.87
C THR A 63 8.09 12.61 -8.25
N TYR A 64 7.78 11.33 -8.07
CA TYR A 64 6.48 10.75 -8.35
C TYR A 64 5.38 11.33 -7.45
N ASP A 65 5.60 11.40 -6.14
CA ASP A 65 4.65 12.03 -5.21
C ASP A 65 4.38 13.49 -5.57
N ARG A 66 5.42 14.26 -5.90
CA ARG A 66 5.28 15.65 -6.35
C ARG A 66 4.52 15.75 -7.66
N LEU A 67 4.73 14.82 -8.58
CA LEU A 67 3.98 14.74 -9.83
C LEU A 67 2.50 14.49 -9.59
N LEU A 68 2.15 13.57 -8.67
CA LEU A 68 0.76 13.29 -8.32
C LEU A 68 0.09 14.51 -7.67
N ASN A 69 0.77 15.13 -6.69
CA ASN A 69 0.35 16.39 -6.07
C ASN A 69 0.13 17.50 -7.11
N LEU A 70 1.08 17.69 -8.02
CA LEU A 70 1.01 18.71 -9.07
C LEU A 70 -0.18 18.46 -9.99
N SER A 71 -0.43 17.19 -10.31
CA SER A 71 -1.49 16.81 -11.24
C SER A 71 -2.89 16.99 -10.65
N LEU A 72 -3.06 16.84 -9.32
CA LEU A 72 -4.35 17.02 -8.65
C LEU A 72 -4.57 18.45 -8.13
N THR A 73 -3.55 19.07 -7.55
CA THR A 73 -3.67 20.34 -6.81
C THR A 73 -3.09 21.54 -7.54
N GLY A 74 -2.29 21.31 -8.59
CA GLY A 74 -1.50 22.36 -9.23
C GLY A 74 -0.28 22.81 -8.42
N SER A 75 0.02 22.15 -7.29
CA SER A 75 1.19 22.40 -6.44
C SER A 75 1.96 21.09 -6.21
N MET A 76 3.26 21.14 -5.90
CA MET A 76 4.04 19.92 -5.58
C MET A 76 3.70 19.29 -4.22
N GLY A 77 2.75 19.87 -3.47
CA GLY A 77 2.37 19.42 -2.14
C GLY A 77 3.44 19.64 -1.07
N GLU A 78 3.01 19.61 0.19
CA GLU A 78 3.91 19.56 1.35
C GLU A 78 4.32 18.12 1.64
N ALA A 79 5.34 17.92 2.49
CA ALA A 79 5.72 16.57 2.93
C ALA A 79 4.54 15.92 3.67
N PRO A 80 4.25 14.61 3.44
CA PRO A 80 3.22 13.94 4.20
C PRO A 80 3.60 13.92 5.68
N PRO A 81 2.62 13.90 6.60
CA PRO A 81 2.91 13.87 8.02
C PRO A 81 3.61 12.57 8.46
N ARG A 82 3.53 11.51 7.64
CA ARG A 82 4.25 10.24 7.82
C ARG A 82 4.95 9.84 6.53
N LYS A 83 6.20 9.40 6.65
CA LYS A 83 6.97 8.80 5.55
C LYS A 83 6.46 7.39 5.24
N LEU A 84 6.35 7.03 3.97
CA LEU A 84 5.97 5.66 3.57
C LEU A 84 7.20 4.72 3.56
N PRO A 85 7.22 3.64 4.35
CA PRO A 85 8.22 2.58 4.23
C PRO A 85 8.00 1.76 2.95
N ILE A 86 9.07 1.50 2.20
CA ILE A 86 9.06 0.67 1.00
C ILE A 86 10.19 -0.34 1.08
N TYR A 87 9.88 -1.64 0.95
CA TYR A 87 10.86 -2.71 0.97
C TYR A 87 11.06 -3.30 -0.42
N LEU A 88 12.26 -3.11 -0.99
CA LEU A 88 12.65 -3.64 -2.29
C LEU A 88 13.45 -4.93 -2.10
N VAL A 89 12.78 -6.05 -2.32
CA VAL A 89 13.34 -7.40 -2.16
C VAL A 89 13.96 -7.91 -3.44
N GLY A 90 15.01 -8.73 -3.36
CA GLY A 90 15.69 -9.23 -4.57
C GLY A 90 14.90 -10.25 -5.40
N SER A 91 13.79 -10.79 -4.88
CA SER A 91 12.97 -11.78 -5.59
C SER A 91 11.59 -11.96 -4.95
N ARG A 92 10.71 -12.69 -5.63
CA ARG A 92 9.42 -13.13 -5.10
C ARG A 92 9.53 -13.83 -3.74
N GLY A 93 10.66 -14.50 -3.45
CA GLY A 93 10.90 -15.14 -2.15
C GLY A 93 10.79 -14.17 -0.97
N GLY A 94 11.23 -12.92 -1.14
CA GLY A 94 11.09 -11.88 -0.12
C GLY A 94 9.63 -11.46 0.08
N LEU A 95 8.87 -11.32 -1.02
CA LEU A 95 7.45 -10.98 -0.96
C LEU A 95 6.64 -12.03 -0.18
N VAL A 96 6.84 -13.31 -0.52
CA VAL A 96 6.10 -14.42 0.10
C VAL A 96 6.59 -14.79 1.51
N THR A 97 7.73 -14.24 1.94
CA THR A 97 8.12 -14.32 3.35
C THR A 97 7.12 -13.58 4.22
N VAL A 98 6.57 -12.46 3.74
CA VAL A 98 5.60 -11.62 4.46
C VAL A 98 4.16 -12.03 4.15
N ARG A 99 3.83 -12.32 2.89
CA ARG A 99 2.50 -12.78 2.44
C ARG A 99 2.59 -14.08 1.63
N PRO A 100 2.53 -15.26 2.28
CA PRO A 100 2.66 -16.57 1.62
C PRO A 100 1.57 -16.88 0.58
N ASP A 101 0.40 -16.26 0.74
CA ASP A 101 -0.81 -16.41 -0.06
C ASP A 101 -0.81 -15.59 -1.36
N LEU A 102 0.23 -14.78 -1.61
CA LEU A 102 0.35 -14.00 -2.84
C LEU A 102 0.26 -14.87 -4.09
N GLY A 103 -0.49 -14.39 -5.08
CA GLY A 103 -0.55 -14.98 -6.41
C GLY A 103 0.83 -15.13 -7.07
N PRO A 104 0.98 -16.04 -8.05
CA PRO A 104 2.26 -16.33 -8.67
C PRO A 104 2.85 -15.16 -9.48
N ASN A 105 2.00 -14.25 -9.97
CA ASN A 105 2.38 -13.15 -10.86
C ASN A 105 2.49 -11.79 -10.15
N ILE A 106 2.34 -11.75 -8.82
CA ILE A 106 2.44 -10.51 -8.06
C ILE A 106 3.92 -10.16 -7.85
N VAL A 107 4.32 -8.97 -8.29
CA VAL A 107 5.70 -8.46 -8.20
C VAL A 107 5.86 -7.30 -7.22
N GLY A 108 4.76 -6.83 -6.65
CA GLY A 108 4.72 -5.85 -5.56
C GLY A 108 3.30 -5.72 -5.01
N TYR A 109 3.17 -5.13 -3.83
CA TYR A 109 1.88 -4.88 -3.18
C TYR A 109 2.01 -3.80 -2.11
N TYR A 110 0.91 -3.10 -1.86
CA TYR A 110 0.71 -2.26 -0.70
C TYR A 110 0.05 -3.03 0.44
N LEU A 111 0.40 -2.70 1.69
CA LEU A 111 -0.18 -3.32 2.87
C LEU A 111 -0.51 -2.25 3.91
N THR A 112 -1.74 -2.31 4.42
CA THR A 112 -2.21 -1.56 5.59
C THR A 112 -2.55 -2.53 6.70
N ASP A 113 -1.93 -2.35 7.85
CA ASP A 113 -2.16 -3.14 9.06
C ASP A 113 -2.12 -2.19 10.27
N GLU A 114 -2.71 -2.61 11.39
CA GLU A 114 -2.68 -1.84 12.64
C GLU A 114 -1.26 -1.58 13.14
N GLU A 115 -0.31 -2.48 12.85
CA GLU A 115 1.09 -2.31 13.25
C GLU A 115 1.95 -1.51 12.29
N ASP A 116 1.63 -1.51 11.00
CA ASP A 116 2.41 -0.79 9.99
C ASP A 116 1.66 -0.61 8.67
N ILE A 117 2.10 0.37 7.89
CA ILE A 117 1.60 0.62 6.54
C ILE A 117 2.80 0.77 5.63
N PHE A 118 2.99 -0.14 4.68
CA PHE A 118 4.18 -0.17 3.84
C PHE A 118 3.87 -0.74 2.46
N ALA A 119 4.79 -0.52 1.52
CA ALA A 119 4.78 -1.21 0.23
C ALA A 119 5.97 -2.16 0.11
N MET A 120 5.79 -3.23 -0.67
CA MET A 120 6.88 -4.13 -1.06
C MET A 120 6.90 -4.31 -2.56
N ALA A 121 8.10 -4.40 -3.15
CA ALA A 121 8.26 -4.69 -4.57
C ALA A 121 9.53 -5.51 -4.81
N ILE A 122 9.56 -6.24 -5.92
CA ILE A 122 10.79 -6.89 -6.39
C ILE A 122 11.68 -5.82 -7.00
N ARG A 123 12.93 -5.74 -6.54
CA ARG A 123 13.93 -4.84 -7.10
C ARG A 123 14.19 -5.21 -8.56
N ASP A 124 14.34 -4.20 -9.40
CA ASP A 124 14.61 -4.33 -10.85
C ASP A 124 13.46 -5.00 -11.64
N SER A 125 12.27 -5.19 -11.05
CA SER A 125 11.05 -5.43 -11.83
C SER A 125 10.54 -4.13 -12.46
N ASP A 126 9.51 -4.23 -13.31
CA ASP A 126 8.81 -3.04 -13.80
C ASP A 126 8.29 -2.21 -12.61
N ASP A 127 8.64 -0.92 -12.59
CA ASP A 127 8.24 0.01 -11.52
C ASP A 127 6.72 0.25 -11.54
N ASP A 128 6.05 -0.07 -12.66
CA ASP A 128 4.59 0.03 -12.86
C ASP A 128 3.81 -0.46 -11.64
N THR A 129 4.17 -1.62 -11.06
CA THR A 129 3.44 -2.17 -9.91
C THR A 129 3.63 -1.31 -8.66
N LEU A 130 4.84 -0.90 -8.32
CA LEU A 130 5.03 -0.05 -7.14
C LEU A 130 4.37 1.32 -7.32
N LEU A 131 4.47 1.91 -8.51
CA LEU A 131 3.86 3.20 -8.81
C LEU A 131 2.33 3.13 -8.80
N HIS A 132 1.74 2.01 -9.22
CA HIS A 132 0.33 1.71 -9.09
C HIS A 132 -0.11 1.65 -7.62
N GLU A 133 0.56 0.83 -6.82
CA GLU A 133 0.31 0.70 -5.38
C GLU A 133 0.48 2.03 -4.63
N TYR A 134 1.49 2.83 -5.01
CA TYR A 134 1.68 4.16 -4.45
C TYR A 134 0.59 5.15 -4.87
N ALA A 135 0.08 5.06 -6.10
CA ALA A 135 -1.01 5.91 -6.54
C ALA A 135 -2.29 5.68 -5.70
N HIS A 136 -2.58 4.42 -5.32
CA HIS A 136 -3.63 4.15 -4.34
C HIS A 136 -3.35 4.81 -2.99
N HIS A 137 -2.16 4.60 -2.42
CA HIS A 137 -1.75 5.24 -1.17
C HIS A 137 -1.93 6.76 -1.22
N PHE A 138 -1.47 7.38 -2.31
CA PHE A 138 -1.57 8.81 -2.54
C PHE A 138 -3.03 9.28 -2.59
N MET A 139 -3.92 8.56 -3.28
CA MET A 139 -5.34 8.89 -3.33
C MET A 139 -5.99 8.84 -1.95
N PHE A 140 -5.74 7.78 -1.16
CA PHE A 140 -6.31 7.67 0.19
C PHE A 140 -5.78 8.75 1.13
N GLN A 141 -4.53 9.17 0.95
CA GLN A 141 -3.91 10.15 1.84
C GLN A 141 -4.22 11.61 1.48
N ASN A 142 -4.28 11.95 0.18
CA ASN A 142 -4.32 13.35 -0.27
C ASN A 142 -5.60 13.71 -1.05
N ALA A 143 -6.40 12.72 -1.45
CA ALA A 143 -7.56 12.92 -2.29
C ALA A 143 -8.73 11.99 -1.86
N ALA A 144 -8.91 11.78 -0.56
CA ALA A 144 -9.98 10.91 -0.06
C ALA A 144 -11.36 11.47 -0.48
N TYR A 145 -12.05 10.72 -1.34
CA TYR A 145 -13.38 11.04 -1.85
C TYR A 145 -14.07 9.73 -2.25
N PRO A 146 -15.42 9.63 -2.24
CA PRO A 146 -16.17 8.47 -2.74
C PRO A 146 -16.09 8.33 -4.26
N TYR A 147 -14.89 8.09 -4.77
CA TYR A 147 -14.67 7.83 -6.19
C TYR A 147 -15.24 6.47 -6.60
N PRO A 148 -15.80 6.35 -7.83
CA PRO A 148 -16.18 5.06 -8.35
C PRO A 148 -14.93 4.21 -8.61
N GLY A 149 -15.05 2.89 -8.42
CA GLY A 149 -13.92 1.95 -8.49
C GLY A 149 -13.10 2.06 -9.78
N TRP A 150 -13.74 2.29 -10.93
CA TRP A 150 -13.03 2.43 -12.20
C TRP A 150 -12.08 3.64 -12.20
N PHE A 151 -12.41 4.73 -11.49
CA PHE A 151 -11.56 5.91 -11.45
C PHE A 151 -10.40 5.71 -10.48
N VAL A 152 -10.62 5.03 -9.35
CA VAL A 152 -9.56 4.63 -8.42
C VAL A 152 -8.52 3.78 -9.15
N GLU A 153 -8.96 2.73 -9.83
CA GLU A 153 -8.06 1.88 -10.62
C GLU A 153 -7.47 2.64 -11.81
N GLY A 154 -8.29 3.38 -12.54
CA GLY A 154 -7.86 4.07 -13.75
C GLY A 154 -6.82 5.16 -13.49
N PHE A 155 -6.92 5.85 -12.34
CA PHE A 155 -5.90 6.78 -11.86
C PHE A 155 -4.59 6.05 -11.57
N ALA A 156 -4.65 4.96 -10.79
CA ALA A 156 -3.47 4.19 -10.44
C ALA A 156 -2.80 3.61 -11.70
N GLU A 157 -3.57 3.07 -12.63
CA GLU A 157 -3.09 2.58 -13.92
C GLU A 157 -2.49 3.68 -14.80
N TYR A 158 -3.08 4.88 -14.83
CA TYR A 158 -2.60 5.98 -15.67
C TYR A 158 -1.22 6.47 -15.22
N TYR A 159 -1.02 6.61 -13.91
CA TYR A 159 0.23 7.09 -13.34
C TYR A 159 1.26 5.99 -13.08
N ALA A 160 0.86 4.72 -13.00
CA ALA A 160 1.77 3.57 -12.90
C ALA A 160 2.84 3.59 -13.99
N THR A 161 2.46 4.01 -15.21
CA THR A 161 3.34 4.05 -16.38
C THR A 161 4.26 5.28 -16.45
N ALA A 162 4.45 5.98 -15.33
CA ALA A 162 5.28 7.17 -15.28
C ALA A 162 6.74 6.84 -15.58
N GLU A 163 7.32 7.51 -16.57
CA GLU A 163 8.73 7.34 -16.92
C GLU A 163 9.52 8.60 -16.61
N PHE A 164 10.50 8.47 -15.72
CA PHE A 164 11.38 9.55 -15.28
C PHE A 164 12.52 9.74 -16.28
N LYS A 165 12.55 10.88 -16.97
CA LYS A 165 13.69 11.34 -17.77
C LYS A 165 14.42 12.43 -17.00
N SER A 166 15.61 12.80 -17.48
CA SER A 166 16.44 13.84 -16.84
C SER A 166 15.81 15.23 -16.82
N ASP A 167 14.90 15.54 -17.75
CA ASP A 167 14.31 16.88 -17.95
C ASP A 167 12.78 16.89 -17.95
N ARG A 168 12.14 15.72 -17.82
CA ARG A 168 10.68 15.56 -17.87
C ARG A 168 10.23 14.25 -17.27
N VAL A 169 8.98 14.17 -16.87
CA VAL A 169 8.30 12.89 -16.57
C VAL A 169 7.26 12.64 -17.66
N LEU A 170 7.26 11.44 -18.24
CA LEU A 170 6.22 11.01 -19.18
C LEU A 170 5.12 10.32 -18.40
N VAL A 171 3.85 10.66 -18.67
CA VAL A 171 2.68 10.08 -17.99
C VAL A 171 1.59 9.70 -18.99
N GLY A 172 0.76 8.72 -18.62
CA GLY A 172 -0.30 8.21 -19.48
C GLY A 172 0.21 7.33 -20.62
N GLN A 173 1.36 6.68 -20.42
CA GLN A 173 1.79 5.63 -21.34
C GLN A 173 0.89 4.39 -21.17
N TYR A 174 1.09 3.40 -22.02
CA TYR A 174 0.36 2.14 -21.94
C TYR A 174 1.30 1.01 -21.54
N ASN A 175 0.79 0.08 -20.74
CA ASN A 175 1.42 -1.22 -20.55
C ASN A 175 1.08 -2.14 -21.74
N GLU A 176 2.06 -2.83 -22.32
CA GLU A 176 1.88 -3.64 -23.53
C GLU A 176 0.80 -4.71 -23.39
N ASN A 177 0.74 -5.38 -22.23
CA ASN A 177 -0.27 -6.39 -21.95
C ASN A 177 -1.68 -5.77 -21.94
N ARG A 178 -1.82 -4.57 -21.36
CA ARG A 178 -3.11 -3.86 -21.30
C ARG A 178 -3.56 -3.39 -22.68
N ALA A 179 -2.64 -2.88 -23.49
CA ALA A 179 -2.91 -2.53 -24.87
C ALA A 179 -3.39 -3.74 -25.70
N TYR A 180 -2.77 -4.92 -25.49
CA TYR A 180 -3.21 -6.16 -26.11
C TYR A 180 -4.66 -6.51 -25.75
N TRP A 181 -5.04 -6.42 -24.46
CA TRP A 181 -6.41 -6.66 -24.00
C TRP A 181 -7.42 -5.67 -24.56
N LEU A 182 -7.06 -4.38 -24.69
CA LEU A 182 -7.94 -3.38 -25.30
C LEU A 182 -8.20 -3.67 -26.79
N GLN A 183 -7.21 -4.16 -27.52
CA GLN A 183 -7.34 -4.43 -28.95
C GLN A 183 -8.02 -5.78 -29.25
N ASN A 184 -7.64 -6.83 -28.52
CA ASN A 184 -8.00 -8.21 -28.84
C ASN A 184 -9.03 -8.83 -27.88
N GLY A 185 -9.21 -8.24 -26.69
CA GLY A 185 -10.10 -8.76 -25.65
C GLY A 185 -11.57 -8.41 -25.90
N THR A 186 -12.45 -9.24 -25.32
CA THR A 186 -13.86 -8.86 -25.14
C THR A 186 -13.95 -7.82 -24.04
N TRP A 187 -14.40 -6.61 -24.39
CA TRP A 187 -14.58 -5.54 -23.42
C TRP A 187 -15.72 -5.85 -22.47
N LEU A 188 -15.48 -5.58 -21.19
CA LEU A 188 -16.49 -5.50 -20.15
C LEU A 188 -17.60 -4.53 -20.56
N ASP A 189 -18.83 -4.83 -20.14
CA ASP A 189 -19.95 -3.92 -20.35
C ASP A 189 -19.73 -2.59 -19.60
N MET A 190 -20.17 -1.47 -20.18
CA MET A 190 -19.96 -0.15 -19.57
C MET A 190 -20.77 0.04 -18.29
N ARG A 191 -21.95 -0.59 -18.14
CA ARG A 191 -22.67 -0.60 -16.85
C ARG A 191 -21.78 -1.26 -15.80
N THR A 192 -21.24 -2.44 -16.08
CA THR A 192 -20.40 -3.17 -15.13
C THR A 192 -19.11 -2.40 -14.81
N LEU A 193 -18.47 -1.76 -15.79
CA LEU A 193 -17.29 -0.93 -15.53
C LEU A 193 -17.62 0.24 -14.58
N LEU A 194 -18.74 0.93 -14.80
CA LEU A 194 -19.11 2.12 -14.03
C LEU A 194 -19.67 1.79 -12.64
N SER A 195 -20.39 0.68 -12.51
CA SER A 195 -21.11 0.31 -11.27
C SER A 195 -20.34 -0.66 -10.38
N ASN A 196 -19.48 -1.54 -10.91
CA ASN A 196 -18.86 -2.59 -10.09
C ASN A 196 -17.50 -2.20 -9.51
N ARG A 197 -17.23 -2.75 -8.33
CA ARG A 197 -15.87 -2.93 -7.80
C ARG A 197 -15.13 -4.00 -8.61
N PRO A 198 -13.80 -3.88 -8.81
CA PRO A 198 -12.97 -4.91 -9.45
C PRO A 198 -13.17 -6.28 -8.79
N GLY A 199 -13.11 -7.37 -9.56
CA GLY A 199 -13.12 -8.75 -9.04
C GLY A 199 -14.45 -9.51 -9.17
N GLY A 200 -15.53 -8.89 -9.65
CA GLY A 200 -16.73 -9.62 -10.05
C GLY A 200 -16.44 -10.61 -11.19
N ARG A 201 -16.95 -11.85 -11.11
CA ARG A 201 -16.92 -12.84 -12.20
C ARG A 201 -17.88 -12.45 -13.32
N ALA A 202 -17.58 -11.34 -13.99
CA ALA A 202 -18.29 -10.87 -15.17
C ALA A 202 -17.53 -11.27 -16.44
N ARG A 203 -18.26 -11.45 -17.55
CA ARG A 203 -17.64 -11.69 -18.84
C ARG A 203 -16.78 -10.48 -19.22
N GLY A 204 -15.48 -10.71 -19.46
CA GLY A 204 -14.54 -9.64 -19.80
C GLY A 204 -13.93 -8.93 -18.59
N SER A 205 -14.01 -9.52 -17.38
CA SER A 205 -13.34 -9.04 -16.15
C SER A 205 -11.87 -8.67 -16.38
N GLU A 206 -11.19 -9.38 -17.28
CA GLU A 206 -9.76 -9.19 -17.60
C GLU A 206 -9.49 -7.85 -18.28
N THR A 207 -10.54 -7.19 -18.77
CA THR A 207 -10.48 -5.85 -19.37
C THR A 207 -10.86 -4.74 -18.40
N TYR A 208 -11.19 -5.02 -17.12
CA TYR A 208 -11.54 -3.97 -16.15
C TYR A 208 -10.44 -2.91 -16.04
N TYR A 209 -9.23 -3.31 -15.62
CA TYR A 209 -8.11 -2.37 -15.47
C TYR A 209 -7.69 -1.69 -16.78
N PRO A 210 -7.56 -2.40 -17.93
CA PRO A 210 -7.33 -1.75 -19.21
C PRO A 210 -8.40 -0.71 -19.59
N LEU A 211 -9.69 -0.97 -19.30
CA LEU A 211 -10.78 -0.04 -19.58
C LEU A 211 -10.81 1.14 -18.60
N ALA A 212 -10.50 0.91 -17.32
CA ALA A 212 -10.34 1.94 -16.31
C ALA A 212 -9.22 2.93 -16.68
N TRP A 213 -8.06 2.42 -17.10
CA TRP A 213 -6.97 3.20 -17.69
C TRP A 213 -7.45 4.00 -18.90
N LEU A 214 -8.13 3.34 -19.84
CA LEU A 214 -8.57 3.97 -21.08
C LEU A 214 -9.58 5.10 -20.83
N LEU A 215 -10.53 4.89 -19.92
CA LEU A 215 -11.54 5.88 -19.57
C LEU A 215 -10.90 7.08 -18.87
N THR A 216 -9.98 6.85 -17.94
CA THR A 216 -9.19 7.91 -17.29
C THR A 216 -8.39 8.70 -18.33
N HIS A 217 -7.69 7.99 -19.22
CA HIS A 217 -6.92 8.61 -20.29
C HIS A 217 -7.82 9.40 -21.25
N TRP A 218 -9.01 8.89 -21.58
CA TRP A 218 -9.98 9.59 -22.42
C TRP A 218 -10.42 10.88 -21.74
N PHE A 219 -10.74 10.85 -20.45
CA PHE A 219 -11.12 12.05 -19.71
C PHE A 219 -9.98 13.08 -19.61
N TRP A 220 -8.74 12.62 -19.42
CA TRP A 220 -7.57 13.50 -19.33
C TRP A 220 -7.18 14.15 -20.65
N GLY A 221 -7.66 13.61 -21.78
CA GLY A 221 -7.20 14.00 -23.10
C GLY A 221 -7.52 15.44 -23.52
N ASN A 222 -8.45 16.15 -22.86
CA ASN A 222 -8.64 17.59 -23.03
C ASN A 222 -9.37 18.24 -21.84
N VAL A 223 -9.38 19.58 -21.80
CA VAL A 223 -9.99 20.37 -20.72
C VAL A 223 -11.50 20.16 -20.62
N GLU A 224 -12.21 20.05 -21.74
CA GLU A 224 -13.67 19.84 -21.74
C GLU A 224 -14.04 18.53 -21.03
N ARG A 225 -13.35 17.43 -21.36
CA ARG A 225 -13.55 16.14 -20.70
C ARG A 225 -13.11 16.14 -19.25
N GLN A 226 -12.07 16.89 -18.86
CA GLN A 226 -11.72 17.06 -17.44
C GLN A 226 -12.84 17.73 -16.64
N VAL A 227 -13.54 18.72 -17.22
CA VAL A 227 -14.72 19.34 -16.62
C VAL A 227 -15.87 18.33 -16.50
N GLN A 228 -16.11 17.51 -17.53
CA GLN A 228 -17.10 16.43 -17.49
C GLN A 228 -16.76 15.40 -16.42
N LEU A 229 -15.50 15.00 -16.28
CA LEU A 229 -15.11 14.06 -15.24
C LEU A 229 -15.37 14.64 -13.85
N LYS A 230 -15.00 15.91 -13.62
CA LYS A 230 -15.28 16.56 -12.34
C LYS A 230 -16.77 16.55 -12.02
N ALA A 231 -17.63 16.89 -12.99
CA ALA A 231 -19.08 16.84 -12.80
C ALA A 231 -19.57 15.43 -12.49
N TYR A 232 -19.09 14.43 -13.22
CA TYR A 232 -19.39 13.02 -12.99
C TYR A 232 -19.01 12.55 -11.57
N LEU A 233 -17.77 12.81 -11.15
CA LEU A 233 -17.28 12.37 -9.84
C LEU A 233 -18.06 13.04 -8.70
N LEU A 234 -18.41 14.32 -8.83
CA LEU A 234 -19.24 15.02 -7.84
C LEU A 234 -20.66 14.44 -7.76
N ASP A 235 -21.27 14.11 -8.90
CA ASP A 235 -22.61 13.51 -8.93
C ASP A 235 -22.61 12.10 -8.30
N VAL A 236 -21.59 11.27 -8.59
CA VAL A 236 -21.42 9.94 -7.98
C VAL A 236 -21.17 10.07 -6.47
N GLY A 237 -20.31 10.99 -6.05
CA GLY A 237 -20.06 11.21 -4.62
C GLY A 237 -21.25 11.77 -3.86
N ALA A 238 -22.24 12.34 -4.56
CA ALA A 238 -23.54 12.72 -3.99
C ALA A 238 -24.57 11.58 -3.97
N GLY A 239 -24.18 10.35 -4.35
CA GLY A 239 -25.04 9.16 -4.34
C GLY A 239 -25.80 8.91 -5.65
N THR A 240 -25.52 9.63 -6.73
CA THR A 240 -26.17 9.37 -8.03
C THR A 240 -25.65 8.05 -8.64
N ASP A 241 -26.52 7.27 -9.28
CA ASP A 241 -26.12 6.06 -10.02
C ASP A 241 -24.97 6.37 -11.00
N PRO A 242 -23.86 5.61 -10.97
CA PRO A 242 -22.70 5.87 -11.83
C PRO A 242 -22.97 5.80 -13.34
N VAL A 243 -24.02 5.12 -13.81
CA VAL A 243 -24.36 5.10 -15.24
C VAL A 243 -25.13 6.35 -15.61
N GLU A 244 -26.12 6.73 -14.80
CA GLU A 244 -26.90 7.96 -14.98
C GLU A 244 -25.98 9.19 -14.93
N ALA A 245 -25.13 9.30 -13.91
CA ALA A 245 -24.20 10.40 -13.75
C ALA A 245 -23.25 10.53 -14.96
N MET A 246 -22.80 9.40 -15.53
CA MET A 246 -21.92 9.39 -16.70
C MET A 246 -22.63 9.95 -17.93
N GLN A 247 -23.87 9.54 -18.16
CA GLN A 247 -24.69 10.03 -19.26
C GLN A 247 -25.02 11.51 -19.09
N LYS A 248 -25.35 11.95 -17.87
CA LYS A 248 -25.59 13.36 -17.55
C LYS A 248 -24.37 14.23 -17.81
N ALA A 249 -23.19 13.78 -17.39
CA ALA A 249 -21.94 14.54 -17.53
C ALA A 249 -21.44 14.62 -18.98
N THR A 250 -21.57 13.54 -19.75
CA THR A 250 -20.96 13.43 -21.10
C THR A 250 -21.96 13.56 -22.25
N GLY A 251 -23.26 13.42 -21.98
CA GLY A 251 -24.29 13.24 -23.00
C GLY A 251 -24.26 11.89 -23.71
N LEU A 252 -23.43 10.95 -23.27
CA LEU A 252 -23.26 9.64 -23.90
C LEU A 252 -23.93 8.55 -23.06
N ASP A 253 -24.85 7.81 -23.68
CA ASP A 253 -25.29 6.54 -23.13
C ASP A 253 -24.17 5.49 -23.16
N ARG A 254 -24.40 4.32 -22.57
CA ARG A 254 -23.41 3.22 -22.50
C ARG A 254 -22.85 2.82 -23.87
N VAL A 255 -23.69 2.81 -24.90
CA VAL A 255 -23.31 2.39 -26.26
C VAL A 255 -22.46 3.47 -26.91
N GLY A 256 -22.85 4.73 -26.75
CA GLY A 256 -22.16 5.92 -27.20
C GLY A 256 -20.78 6.05 -26.54
N LEU A 257 -20.69 5.85 -25.23
CA LEU A 257 -19.44 5.84 -24.48
C LEU A 257 -18.50 4.75 -24.99
N ARG A 258 -18.97 3.51 -25.10
CA ARG A 258 -18.17 2.40 -25.65
C ARG A 258 -17.65 2.72 -27.06
N ARG A 259 -18.49 3.30 -27.93
CA ARG A 259 -18.11 3.69 -29.28
C ARG A 259 -17.07 4.82 -29.28
N ALA A 260 -17.21 5.79 -28.37
CA ALA A 260 -16.24 6.89 -28.21
C ALA A 260 -14.87 6.37 -27.77
N LEU A 261 -14.82 5.49 -26.77
CA LEU A 261 -13.59 4.87 -26.29
C LEU A 261 -12.92 3.99 -27.37
N ARG A 262 -13.70 3.22 -28.14
CA ARG A 262 -13.17 2.43 -29.27
C ARG A 262 -12.52 3.31 -30.32
N ARG A 263 -13.18 4.41 -30.72
CA ARG A 263 -12.60 5.38 -31.66
C ARG A 263 -11.32 6.01 -31.11
N TYR A 264 -11.30 6.30 -29.81
CA TYR A 264 -10.13 6.88 -29.14
C TYR A 264 -8.92 5.95 -29.20
N VAL A 265 -9.09 4.66 -28.86
CA VAL A 265 -8.02 3.65 -28.99
C VAL A 265 -7.49 3.53 -30.42
N SER A 266 -8.37 3.58 -31.42
CA SER A 266 -7.97 3.46 -32.82
C SER A 266 -7.22 4.68 -33.38
N GLY A 267 -7.31 5.85 -32.72
CA GLY A 267 -6.77 7.12 -33.21
C GLY A 267 -5.32 7.42 -32.84
N GLY A 268 -4.65 6.52 -32.11
CA GLY A 268 -3.35 6.78 -31.48
C GLY A 268 -3.52 7.54 -30.17
N ILE A 269 -3.12 6.92 -29.06
CA ILE A 269 -3.27 7.50 -27.72
C ILE A 269 -1.99 8.29 -27.37
N PRO A 270 -2.07 9.62 -27.13
CA PRO A 270 -0.90 10.43 -26.80
C PRO A 270 -0.55 10.31 -25.30
N TYR A 271 0.73 10.26 -24.97
CA TYR A 271 1.20 10.47 -23.60
C TYR A 271 1.55 11.95 -23.36
N LYS A 272 1.58 12.37 -22.09
CA LYS A 272 1.92 13.75 -21.70
C LYS A 272 3.35 13.81 -21.17
N ALA A 273 4.11 14.80 -21.63
CA ALA A 273 5.40 15.15 -21.04
C ALA A 273 5.21 16.29 -20.04
N VAL A 274 5.48 16.03 -18.76
CA VAL A 274 5.52 17.03 -17.71
C VAL A 274 6.94 17.57 -17.62
N VAL A 275 7.15 18.74 -18.21
CA VAL A 275 8.45 19.45 -18.17
C VAL A 275 8.41 20.42 -17.00
N MET A 276 9.06 20.06 -15.91
CA MET A 276 9.15 20.86 -14.69
C MET A 276 10.46 20.58 -13.97
N ASP A 277 10.97 21.60 -13.27
CA ASP A 277 12.12 21.46 -12.38
C ASP A 277 11.66 20.87 -11.06
N PHE A 278 11.81 19.56 -10.89
CA PHE A 278 11.52 18.89 -9.62
C PHE A 278 12.74 19.00 -8.71
N PRO A 279 12.59 19.52 -7.47
CA PRO A 279 13.72 19.67 -6.57
C PRO A 279 14.31 18.30 -6.21
N GLU A 280 15.63 18.21 -6.15
CA GLU A 280 16.30 17.04 -5.58
C GLU A 280 16.02 16.96 -4.09
N ALA A 281 15.59 15.79 -3.63
CA ALA A 281 15.29 15.54 -2.24
C ALA A 281 16.59 15.22 -1.48
N PRO A 282 16.82 15.80 -0.29
CA PRO A 282 17.87 15.34 0.59
C PRO A 282 17.63 13.87 0.96
N ILE A 283 18.57 13.00 0.62
CA ILE A 283 18.48 11.56 0.93
C ILE A 283 19.61 11.18 1.89
N THR A 284 19.24 10.64 3.05
CA THR A 284 20.20 10.05 3.99
C THR A 284 20.21 8.54 3.81
N VAL A 285 21.38 7.93 3.57
CA VAL A 285 21.51 6.48 3.47
C VAL A 285 22.24 5.94 4.69
N THR A 286 21.69 4.90 5.31
CA THR A 286 22.22 4.22 6.49
C THR A 286 22.34 2.73 6.22
N HIS A 287 23.48 2.12 6.60
CA HIS A 287 23.62 0.67 6.61
C HIS A 287 22.84 0.10 7.79
N LEU A 288 21.99 -0.90 7.54
CA LEU A 288 21.31 -1.62 8.61
C LEU A 288 22.27 -2.62 9.28
N PRO A 289 22.00 -3.01 10.53
CA PRO A 289 22.77 -4.06 11.19
C PRO A 289 22.65 -5.38 10.42
N ARG A 290 23.67 -6.24 10.55
CA ARG A 290 23.74 -7.56 9.89
C ARG A 290 22.56 -8.48 10.23
N SER A 291 21.88 -8.25 11.36
CA SER A 291 20.65 -8.96 11.72
C SER A 291 19.52 -8.71 10.71
N ALA A 292 19.51 -7.57 9.99
CA ALA A 292 18.49 -7.22 9.01
C ALA A 292 18.43 -8.22 7.85
N ASP A 293 19.57 -8.78 7.44
CA ASP A 293 19.69 -9.78 6.36
C ASP A 293 18.79 -11.01 6.58
N THR A 294 18.44 -11.31 7.83
CA THR A 294 17.58 -12.46 8.17
C THR A 294 16.30 -12.07 8.89
N LEU A 295 16.29 -10.97 9.64
CA LEU A 295 15.18 -10.61 10.53
C LEU A 295 14.30 -9.49 10.01
N LEU A 296 14.72 -8.68 9.03
CA LEU A 296 13.91 -7.54 8.57
C LEU A 296 12.57 -8.00 7.98
N MET A 297 12.61 -8.95 7.04
CA MET A 297 11.38 -9.50 6.42
C MET A 297 10.58 -10.37 7.38
N LEU A 298 11.24 -11.11 8.28
CA LEU A 298 10.54 -11.86 9.33
C LEU A 298 9.81 -10.93 10.30
N GLY A 299 10.40 -9.78 10.62
CA GLY A 299 9.75 -8.73 11.40
C GLY A 299 8.45 -8.27 10.76
N GLN A 300 8.46 -7.97 9.45
CA GLN A 300 7.25 -7.59 8.72
C GLN A 300 6.22 -8.73 8.65
N ARG A 301 6.66 -9.98 8.47
CA ARG A 301 5.77 -11.15 8.53
C ARG A 301 5.04 -11.23 9.87
N VAL A 302 5.74 -11.04 10.99
CA VAL A 302 5.14 -11.14 12.32
C VAL A 302 4.09 -10.05 12.53
N LYS A 303 4.29 -8.82 12.00
CA LYS A 303 3.30 -7.73 12.13
C LYS A 303 1.93 -8.12 11.56
N VAL A 304 1.91 -8.81 10.43
CA VAL A 304 0.69 -9.10 9.64
C VAL A 304 0.13 -10.52 9.84
N MET A 305 0.64 -11.25 10.83
CA MET A 305 0.31 -12.66 11.08
C MET A 305 -0.30 -12.85 12.46
N ASP A 306 -1.30 -13.71 12.59
CA ASP A 306 -1.98 -13.99 13.86
C ASP A 306 -1.47 -15.28 14.51
N ARG A 307 -1.85 -15.50 15.77
CA ARG A 307 -1.40 -16.69 16.53
C ARG A 307 -2.01 -17.98 15.98
N GLU A 308 -3.19 -17.87 15.40
CA GLU A 308 -4.00 -18.94 14.84
C GLU A 308 -3.53 -19.38 13.45
N ASP A 309 -2.62 -18.63 12.82
CA ASP A 309 -2.05 -19.00 11.52
C ASP A 309 -1.30 -20.34 11.59
N ASP A 310 -1.53 -21.21 10.60
CA ASP A 310 -0.91 -22.55 10.51
C ASP A 310 0.63 -22.51 10.58
N ASP A 311 1.23 -21.42 10.10
CA ASP A 311 2.68 -21.21 10.05
C ASP A 311 3.26 -20.51 11.29
N ALA A 312 2.44 -20.05 12.24
CA ALA A 312 2.86 -19.21 13.36
C ALA A 312 3.99 -19.86 14.19
N ALA A 313 3.85 -21.14 14.53
CA ALA A 313 4.85 -21.87 15.31
C ALA A 313 6.19 -22.00 14.57
N ARG A 314 6.16 -22.22 13.25
CA ARG A 314 7.34 -22.32 12.39
C ARG A 314 8.05 -20.97 12.27
N VAL A 315 7.30 -19.89 12.08
CA VAL A 315 7.83 -18.53 12.01
C VAL A 315 8.49 -18.15 13.34
N LEU A 316 7.82 -18.38 14.48
CA LEU A 316 8.39 -18.12 15.80
C LEU A 316 9.70 -18.88 16.04
N ALA A 317 9.74 -20.18 15.73
CA ALA A 317 10.97 -20.98 15.85
C ALA A 317 12.10 -20.44 14.97
N THR A 318 11.77 -19.95 13.77
CA THR A 318 12.73 -19.32 12.84
C THR A 318 13.25 -18.01 13.43
N VAL A 319 12.39 -17.14 13.93
CA VAL A 319 12.78 -15.86 14.58
C VAL A 319 13.71 -16.13 15.76
N ARG A 320 13.34 -17.04 16.68
CA ARG A 320 14.20 -17.45 17.80
C ARG A 320 15.60 -17.88 17.34
N THR A 321 15.66 -18.73 16.32
CA THR A 321 16.92 -19.25 15.78
C THR A 321 17.79 -18.16 15.15
N GLN A 322 17.17 -17.22 14.42
CA GLN A 322 17.91 -16.13 13.77
C GLN A 322 18.34 -15.07 14.77
N ALA A 323 17.46 -14.65 15.69
CA ALA A 323 17.75 -13.65 16.71
C ALA A 323 18.85 -14.11 17.68
N ALA A 324 18.91 -15.40 18.02
CA ALA A 324 19.97 -15.95 18.88
C ALA A 324 21.40 -15.79 18.30
N ARG A 325 21.53 -15.50 17.00
CA ARG A 325 22.83 -15.21 16.36
C ARG A 325 23.30 -13.78 16.61
N PHE A 326 22.42 -12.91 17.10
CA PHE A 326 22.65 -11.48 17.29
C PHE A 326 22.13 -11.02 18.68
N PRO A 327 22.64 -11.57 19.80
CA PRO A 327 22.07 -11.33 21.13
C PRO A 327 22.17 -9.89 21.63
N ASP A 328 23.10 -9.09 21.09
CA ASP A 328 23.33 -7.70 21.46
C ASP A 328 22.77 -6.70 20.43
N ASP A 329 22.05 -7.20 19.42
CA ASP A 329 21.49 -6.37 18.36
C ASP A 329 20.04 -5.97 18.67
N ASP A 330 19.75 -4.67 18.60
CA ASP A 330 18.43 -4.14 18.98
C ASP A 330 17.34 -4.51 17.97
N LEU A 331 17.64 -4.61 16.67
CA LEU A 331 16.68 -5.09 15.66
C LEU A 331 16.31 -6.55 15.93
N ALA A 332 17.31 -7.39 16.20
CA ALA A 332 17.08 -8.80 16.51
C ALA A 332 16.25 -8.98 17.79
N THR A 333 16.57 -8.21 18.82
CA THR A 333 15.83 -8.19 20.09
C THR A 333 14.39 -7.72 19.89
N LEU A 334 14.16 -6.69 19.09
CA LEU A 334 12.83 -6.14 18.81
C LEU A 334 11.96 -7.13 18.04
N VAL A 335 12.50 -7.74 16.97
CA VAL A 335 11.76 -8.74 16.18
C VAL A 335 11.43 -9.96 17.04
N LEU A 336 12.35 -10.41 17.90
CA LEU A 336 12.07 -11.50 18.84
C LEU A 336 11.02 -11.11 19.88
N ALA A 337 11.11 -9.91 20.47
CA ALA A 337 10.13 -9.42 21.44
C ALA A 337 8.71 -9.43 20.85
N ARG A 338 8.55 -8.88 19.64
CA ARG A 338 7.29 -8.87 18.91
C ARG A 338 6.79 -10.29 18.63
N ALA A 339 7.65 -11.18 18.11
CA ALA A 339 7.28 -12.55 17.80
C ALA A 339 6.83 -13.34 19.03
N GLU A 340 7.51 -13.17 20.17
CA GLU A 340 7.13 -13.80 21.43
C GLU A 340 5.78 -13.26 21.94
N MET A 341 5.57 -11.94 21.88
CA MET A 341 4.29 -11.34 22.30
C MET A 341 3.11 -11.78 21.44
N LYS A 342 3.30 -11.87 20.11
CA LYS A 342 2.20 -12.19 19.20
C LYS A 342 1.95 -13.69 19.11
N LEU A 343 3.02 -14.50 19.07
CA LEU A 343 2.95 -15.92 18.68
C LEU A 343 3.39 -16.89 19.79
N GLY A 344 4.11 -16.39 20.79
CA GLY A 344 4.88 -17.20 21.72
C GLY A 344 4.55 -16.95 23.18
N ASP A 345 5.61 -16.76 23.98
CA ASP A 345 5.55 -16.44 25.39
C ASP A 345 5.53 -14.92 25.60
N ILE A 346 4.36 -14.40 25.96
CA ILE A 346 4.14 -12.95 26.15
C ILE A 346 5.10 -12.37 27.20
N ALA A 347 5.38 -13.08 28.30
CA ALA A 347 6.25 -12.60 29.36
C ALA A 347 7.71 -12.52 28.89
N ALA A 348 8.16 -13.50 28.10
CA ALA A 348 9.48 -13.45 27.47
C ALA A 348 9.60 -12.25 26.51
N GLY A 349 8.57 -12.01 25.69
CA GLY A 349 8.50 -10.84 24.81
C GLY A 349 8.55 -9.51 25.58
N GLN A 350 7.81 -9.39 26.68
CA GLN A 350 7.83 -8.22 27.56
C GLN A 350 9.21 -7.96 28.16
N ALA A 351 9.91 -9.00 28.62
CA ALA A 351 11.27 -8.85 29.16
C ALA A 351 12.27 -8.35 28.10
N LEU A 352 12.15 -8.81 26.86
CA LEU A 352 12.98 -8.34 25.74
C LEU A 352 12.66 -6.89 25.37
N ALA A 353 11.37 -6.53 25.29
CA ALA A 353 10.96 -5.14 25.06
C ALA A 353 11.41 -4.20 26.20
N GLN A 354 11.37 -4.67 27.46
CA GLN A 354 11.91 -3.94 28.60
C GLN A 354 13.41 -3.69 28.45
N THR A 355 14.17 -4.71 28.04
CA THR A 355 15.62 -4.58 27.79
C THR A 355 15.91 -3.50 26.74
N LEU A 356 15.09 -3.38 25.70
CA LEU A 356 15.23 -2.34 24.68
C LEU A 356 15.00 -0.95 25.26
N ILE A 357 13.94 -0.75 26.06
CA ILE A 357 13.66 0.57 26.63
C ILE A 357 14.59 0.94 27.81
N ASP A 358 15.28 -0.04 28.40
CA ASP A 358 16.34 0.21 29.39
C ASP A 358 17.62 0.74 28.72
N ARG A 359 17.91 0.29 27.48
CA ARG A 359 19.04 0.78 26.66
C ARG A 359 18.71 2.10 25.96
N ASP A 360 17.52 2.17 25.38
CA ASP A 360 16.99 3.33 24.68
C ASP A 360 15.58 3.66 25.22
N PRO A 361 15.47 4.55 26.22
CA PRO A 361 14.18 4.95 26.78
C PRO A 361 13.20 5.59 25.79
N ALA A 362 13.64 5.97 24.59
CA ALA A 362 12.84 6.54 23.52
C ALA A 362 12.44 5.54 22.43
N ASN A 363 12.76 4.24 22.58
CA ASN A 363 12.43 3.21 21.58
C ASN A 363 10.90 3.06 21.42
N VAL A 364 10.35 3.68 20.38
CA VAL A 364 8.90 3.78 20.12
C VAL A 364 8.27 2.40 19.97
N GLU A 365 8.84 1.52 19.14
CA GLU A 365 8.25 0.20 18.89
C GLU A 365 8.22 -0.66 20.17
N ALA A 366 9.29 -0.65 20.98
CA ALA A 366 9.32 -1.39 22.24
C ALA A 366 8.33 -0.83 23.28
N LEU A 367 8.17 0.50 23.36
CA LEU A 367 7.15 1.15 24.19
C LEU A 367 5.74 0.75 23.76
N GLN A 368 5.47 0.74 22.45
CA GLN A 368 4.18 0.33 21.92
C GLN A 368 3.91 -1.17 22.18
N LEU A 369 4.89 -2.05 22.02
CA LEU A 369 4.76 -3.48 22.34
C LEU A 369 4.38 -3.70 23.82
N LEU A 370 5.06 -3.00 24.74
CA LEU A 370 4.72 -3.05 26.17
C LEU A 370 3.32 -2.48 26.46
N ALA A 371 2.92 -1.41 25.77
CA ALA A 371 1.58 -0.84 25.88
C ALA A 371 0.51 -1.81 25.39
N SER A 372 0.68 -2.42 24.22
CA SER A 372 -0.24 -3.43 23.67
C SER A 372 -0.41 -4.62 24.63
N ALA A 373 0.69 -5.11 25.23
CA ALA A 373 0.63 -6.19 26.21
C ALA A 373 -0.14 -5.78 27.48
N ALA A 374 0.01 -4.53 27.93
CA ALA A 374 -0.73 -4.01 29.08
C ALA A 374 -2.22 -3.78 28.78
N ILE A 375 -2.56 -3.29 27.57
CA ILE A 375 -3.95 -3.18 27.10
C ILE A 375 -4.62 -4.56 27.05
N LYS A 376 -3.94 -5.55 26.47
CA LYS A 376 -4.42 -6.93 26.44
C LYS A 376 -4.65 -7.50 27.85
N THR A 377 -3.67 -7.29 28.74
CA THR A 377 -3.78 -7.70 30.15
C THR A 377 -5.00 -7.08 30.83
N ALA A 378 -5.33 -5.82 30.51
CA ALA A 378 -6.52 -5.18 31.04
C ALA A 378 -7.81 -5.80 30.49
N GLY A 379 -7.87 -6.07 29.18
CA GLY A 379 -9.02 -6.71 28.53
C GLY A 379 -9.29 -8.13 29.01
N ASP A 380 -8.23 -8.87 29.37
CA ASP A 380 -8.31 -10.25 29.87
C ASP A 380 -8.56 -10.32 31.40
N SER A 381 -8.62 -9.18 32.11
CA SER A 381 -8.72 -9.15 33.57
C SER A 381 -10.17 -9.10 34.07
N ASP A 382 -10.54 -10.02 34.96
CA ASP A 382 -11.81 -9.96 35.70
C ASP A 382 -11.78 -8.97 36.89
N ASP A 383 -10.59 -8.48 37.27
CA ASP A 383 -10.40 -7.50 38.35
C ASP A 383 -10.28 -6.09 37.75
N VAL A 384 -11.34 -5.29 37.93
CA VAL A 384 -11.41 -3.91 37.42
C VAL A 384 -10.22 -3.07 37.89
N ASP A 385 -9.79 -3.18 39.14
CA ASP A 385 -8.67 -2.38 39.66
C ASP A 385 -7.34 -2.83 39.02
N ALA A 386 -7.18 -4.12 38.73
CA ALA A 386 -6.02 -4.63 38.00
C ALA A 386 -6.02 -4.19 36.54
N GLY A 387 -7.18 -4.23 35.89
CA GLY A 387 -7.37 -3.71 34.54
C GLY A 387 -7.04 -2.22 34.44
N ASP A 388 -7.56 -1.41 35.35
CA ASP A 388 -7.29 0.04 35.39
C ASP A 388 -5.80 0.36 35.60
N ARG A 389 -5.10 -0.42 36.45
CA ARG A 389 -3.65 -0.30 36.63
C ARG A 389 -2.89 -0.65 35.34
N ALA A 390 -3.29 -1.70 34.63
CA ALA A 390 -2.68 -2.09 33.38
C ALA A 390 -2.91 -1.04 32.27
N LEU A 391 -4.12 -0.48 32.16
CA LEU A 391 -4.41 0.63 31.25
C LEU A 391 -3.61 1.90 31.60
N ALA A 392 -3.43 2.20 32.90
CA ALA A 392 -2.59 3.31 33.33
C ALA A 392 -1.12 3.10 32.95
N GLN A 393 -0.61 1.87 33.07
CA GLN A 393 0.72 1.51 32.61
C GLN A 393 0.87 1.68 31.10
N ALA A 394 -0.11 1.19 30.32
CA ALA A 394 -0.14 1.35 28.87
C ALA A 394 -0.04 2.82 28.45
N ARG A 395 -0.89 3.68 29.03
CA ARG A 395 -0.85 5.14 28.78
C ARG A 395 0.48 5.77 29.17
N GLY A 396 1.14 5.27 30.22
CA GLY A 396 2.49 5.69 30.61
C GLY A 396 3.55 5.41 29.53
N TYR A 397 3.51 4.22 28.92
CA TYR A 397 4.39 3.88 27.80
C TYR A 397 4.06 4.69 26.56
N LEU A 398 2.78 4.83 26.21
CA LEU A 398 2.33 5.57 25.03
C LEU A 398 2.64 7.08 25.13
N GLY A 399 2.56 7.67 26.32
CA GLY A 399 2.98 9.05 26.53
C GLY A 399 4.50 9.25 26.35
N ARG A 400 5.33 8.22 26.54
CA ARG A 400 6.75 8.25 26.18
C ARG A 400 6.94 8.06 24.68
N ALA A 401 6.20 7.14 24.06
CA ALA A 401 6.26 6.89 22.62
C ALA A 401 5.89 8.14 21.83
N PHE A 402 4.81 8.82 22.20
CA PHE A 402 4.38 10.09 21.59
C PHE A 402 5.44 11.20 21.72
N ARG A 403 6.16 11.28 22.84
CA ARG A 403 7.24 12.26 23.00
C ARG A 403 8.48 11.95 22.13
N ALA A 404 8.68 10.69 21.78
CA ALA A 404 9.78 10.25 20.94
C ALA A 404 9.43 10.36 19.44
N ASP A 405 8.17 10.15 19.08
CA ASP A 405 7.62 10.24 17.72
C ASP A 405 6.15 10.67 17.79
N ASP A 406 5.89 11.96 17.56
CA ASP A 406 4.55 12.56 17.60
C ASP A 406 3.76 12.41 16.29
N GLY A 407 4.38 11.82 15.25
CA GLY A 407 3.78 11.49 13.96
C GLY A 407 3.40 10.01 13.81
N ASN A 408 3.33 9.26 14.91
CA ASN A 408 3.12 7.81 14.88
C ASN A 408 1.64 7.41 15.05
N PHE A 409 0.96 7.07 13.94
CA PHE A 409 -0.46 6.69 13.97
C PHE A 409 -0.77 5.56 14.97
N ARG A 410 0.13 4.56 15.07
CA ARG A 410 -0.06 3.41 15.96
C ARG A 410 -0.04 3.81 17.43
N THR A 411 0.78 4.79 17.81
CA THR A 411 0.75 5.33 19.18
C THR A 411 -0.63 5.93 19.50
N PHE A 412 -1.24 6.65 18.56
CA PHE A 412 -2.59 7.22 18.75
C PHE A 412 -3.67 6.13 18.77
N MET A 413 -3.57 5.12 17.90
CA MET A 413 -4.49 3.97 17.91
C MET A 413 -4.45 3.24 19.26
N LEU A 414 -3.25 2.95 19.78
CA LEU A 414 -3.11 2.32 21.10
C LEU A 414 -3.58 3.23 22.25
N LEU A 415 -3.48 4.56 22.12
CA LEU A 415 -4.06 5.50 23.09
C LEU A 415 -5.58 5.42 23.10
N THR A 416 -6.20 5.32 21.93
CA THR A 416 -7.64 5.08 21.78
C THR A 416 -8.05 3.75 22.41
N ASP A 417 -7.34 2.66 22.13
CA ASP A 417 -7.64 1.34 22.70
C ASP A 417 -7.50 1.33 24.23
N ALA A 418 -6.53 2.06 24.77
CA ALA A 418 -6.34 2.20 26.22
C ALA A 418 -7.41 3.07 26.92
N ARG A 419 -8.34 3.67 26.15
CA ARG A 419 -9.40 4.57 26.62
C ARG A 419 -10.81 4.05 26.30
N ARG A 420 -10.96 3.31 25.20
CA ARG A 420 -12.25 2.76 24.75
C ARG A 420 -12.90 1.93 25.86
N GLY A 421 -14.18 2.18 26.12
CA GLY A 421 -14.95 1.50 27.16
C GLY A 421 -14.78 2.07 28.58
N MET A 422 -13.84 2.99 28.81
CA MET A 422 -13.73 3.67 30.10
C MET A 422 -14.85 4.71 30.30
N PRO A 423 -15.24 5.01 31.55
CA PRO A 423 -16.18 6.10 31.84
C PRO A 423 -15.75 7.43 31.19
N GLY A 424 -16.70 8.09 30.54
CA GLY A 424 -16.50 9.38 29.89
C GLY A 424 -15.79 9.33 28.53
N TYR A 425 -15.58 8.15 27.94
CA TYR A 425 -15.16 8.02 26.54
C TYR A 425 -16.37 8.14 25.58
N PRO A 426 -16.21 8.78 24.40
CA PRO A 426 -15.11 9.66 24.03
C PRO A 426 -15.29 11.07 24.63
N ASN A 427 -14.22 11.64 25.16
CA ASN A 427 -14.12 13.08 25.49
C ASN A 427 -13.36 13.84 24.38
N ASP A 428 -13.19 15.14 24.53
CA ASP A 428 -12.57 16.00 23.49
C ASP A 428 -11.12 15.59 23.17
N ASN A 429 -10.36 15.11 24.16
CA ASN A 429 -9.00 14.59 23.91
C ASN A 429 -9.03 13.25 23.17
N ASP A 430 -10.01 12.39 23.47
CA ASP A 430 -10.20 11.13 22.75
C ASP A 430 -10.56 11.42 21.28
N MET A 431 -11.43 12.41 21.03
CA MET A 431 -11.76 12.87 19.68
C MET A 431 -10.52 13.41 18.96
N ALA A 432 -9.75 14.31 19.57
CA ALA A 432 -8.52 14.83 18.98
C ALA A 432 -7.50 13.73 18.66
N THR A 433 -7.40 12.70 19.51
CA THR A 433 -6.55 11.52 19.29
C THR A 433 -7.00 10.73 18.07
N LEU A 434 -8.30 10.48 17.93
CA LEU A 434 -8.88 9.79 16.78
C LEU A 434 -8.71 10.56 15.47
N HIS A 435 -8.94 11.87 15.46
CA HIS A 435 -8.69 12.71 14.27
C HIS A 435 -7.22 12.67 13.86
N LEU A 436 -6.29 12.73 14.83
CA LEU A 436 -4.87 12.67 14.53
C LEU A 436 -4.44 11.28 14.01
N ALA A 437 -4.97 10.19 14.59
CA ALA A 437 -4.75 8.84 14.07
C ALA A 437 -5.22 8.74 12.60
N ASN A 438 -6.43 9.21 12.31
CA ASN A 438 -6.98 9.23 10.95
C ASN A 438 -6.24 10.19 10.01
N THR A 439 -5.67 11.29 10.51
CA THR A 439 -4.84 12.21 9.70
C THR A 439 -3.51 11.56 9.31
N LEU A 440 -2.93 10.76 10.20
CA LEU A 440 -1.64 10.10 9.98
C LEU A 440 -1.75 8.81 9.15
N ALA A 441 -2.91 8.17 9.16
CA ALA A 441 -3.14 6.90 8.48
C ALA A 441 -4.57 6.76 7.91
N PRO A 442 -5.08 7.73 7.10
CA PRO A 442 -6.46 7.68 6.57
C PRO A 442 -6.74 6.45 5.69
N GLN A 443 -5.69 5.82 5.16
CA GLN A 443 -5.74 4.56 4.42
C GLN A 443 -6.10 3.33 5.27
N LEU A 444 -5.91 3.41 6.60
CA LEU A 444 -6.11 2.28 7.50
C LEU A 444 -7.58 2.27 7.91
N PRO A 445 -8.37 1.26 7.51
CA PRO A 445 -9.81 1.29 7.74
C PRO A 445 -10.20 1.44 9.20
N ASP A 446 -9.40 0.88 10.11
CA ASP A 446 -9.62 1.00 11.55
C ASP A 446 -9.60 2.43 12.06
N THR A 447 -8.74 3.30 11.51
CA THR A 447 -8.73 4.72 11.90
C THR A 447 -10.03 5.42 11.51
N VAL A 448 -10.55 5.10 10.32
CA VAL A 448 -11.80 5.62 9.77
C VAL A 448 -12.99 5.11 10.59
N LEU A 449 -13.08 3.79 10.79
CA LEU A 449 -14.22 3.16 11.48
C LEU A 449 -14.29 3.57 12.95
N GLN A 450 -13.14 3.67 13.64
CA GLN A 450 -13.11 4.10 15.04
C GLN A 450 -13.48 5.58 15.20
N LEU A 451 -12.95 6.45 14.34
CA LEU A 451 -13.31 7.88 14.36
C LEU A 451 -14.80 8.07 14.02
N ALA A 452 -15.28 7.44 12.95
CA ALA A 452 -16.68 7.50 12.56
C ALA A 452 -17.62 7.00 13.68
N SER A 453 -17.25 5.92 14.37
CA SER A 453 -18.02 5.41 15.50
C SER A 453 -18.12 6.43 16.64
N ALA A 454 -17.02 7.13 16.96
CA ALA A 454 -17.00 8.17 17.97
C ALA A 454 -17.80 9.41 17.55
N LEU A 455 -17.73 9.83 16.29
CA LEU A 455 -18.51 10.93 15.72
C LEU A 455 -20.02 10.61 15.76
N ILE A 456 -20.43 9.40 15.37
CA ILE A 456 -21.82 8.95 15.46
C ILE A 456 -22.30 9.00 16.91
N TYR A 457 -21.48 8.55 17.88
CA TYR A 457 -21.81 8.62 19.30
C TYR A 457 -22.01 10.08 19.78
N LYS A 458 -21.25 11.03 19.23
CA LYS A 458 -21.38 12.47 19.50
C LYS A 458 -22.52 13.16 18.73
N GLY A 459 -23.15 12.45 17.78
CA GLY A 459 -24.19 13.01 16.91
C GLY A 459 -23.63 13.82 15.73
N GLU A 460 -22.33 13.72 15.45
CA GLU A 460 -21.63 14.41 14.36
C GLU A 460 -21.67 13.57 13.07
N THR A 461 -22.89 13.31 12.60
CA THR A 461 -23.13 12.34 11.52
C THR A 461 -22.65 12.80 10.15
N GLU A 462 -22.62 14.11 9.87
CA GLU A 462 -22.13 14.65 8.59
C GLU A 462 -20.64 14.34 8.38
N GLU A 463 -19.82 14.54 9.40
CA GLU A 463 -18.40 14.20 9.34
C GLU A 463 -18.17 12.69 9.27
N ALA A 464 -18.96 11.91 10.03
CA ALA A 464 -18.90 10.45 9.96
C ALA A 464 -19.19 9.93 8.54
N LEU A 465 -20.23 10.45 7.88
CA LEU A 465 -20.55 10.09 6.49
C LEU A 465 -19.40 10.43 5.53
N GLY A 466 -18.80 11.63 5.68
CA GLY A 466 -17.67 12.05 4.85
C GLY A 466 -16.45 11.12 4.95
N LEU A 467 -16.23 10.50 6.11
CA LEU A 467 -15.18 9.50 6.34
C LEU A 467 -15.56 8.11 5.83
N LEU A 468 -16.80 7.69 6.07
CA LEU A 468 -17.27 6.33 5.75
C LEU A 468 -17.47 6.12 4.25
N GLN A 469 -17.94 7.13 3.51
CA GLN A 469 -18.26 7.00 2.09
C GLN A 469 -17.06 6.61 1.20
N PRO A 470 -15.86 7.24 1.33
CA PRO A 470 -14.66 6.77 0.61
C PRO A 470 -14.29 5.32 0.94
N LEU A 471 -14.37 4.93 2.22
CA LEU A 471 -14.03 3.57 2.65
C LEU A 471 -15.05 2.54 2.14
N ALA A 472 -16.33 2.87 2.20
CA ALA A 472 -17.41 2.03 1.68
C ALA A 472 -17.22 1.79 0.19
N ASN A 473 -16.82 2.81 -0.58
CA ASN A 473 -16.59 2.70 -2.04
C ASN A 473 -15.21 2.13 -2.43
N ASN A 474 -14.36 1.76 -1.46
CA ASN A 474 -13.03 1.24 -1.76
C ASN A 474 -13.10 -0.12 -2.50
N PRO A 475 -12.58 -0.21 -3.74
CA PRO A 475 -12.59 -1.45 -4.52
C PRO A 475 -11.86 -2.62 -3.85
N HIS A 476 -10.91 -2.32 -2.96
CA HIS A 476 -10.09 -3.28 -2.22
C HIS A 476 -10.40 -3.32 -0.72
N GLY A 477 -11.49 -2.68 -0.27
CA GLY A 477 -11.80 -2.52 1.16
C GLY A 477 -12.33 -3.79 1.86
N GLY A 478 -12.73 -4.82 1.11
CA GLY A 478 -13.19 -6.10 1.66
C GLY A 478 -14.24 -5.93 2.76
N GLY A 479 -14.03 -6.60 3.90
CA GLY A 479 -14.93 -6.52 5.05
C GLY A 479 -15.03 -5.12 5.67
N ALA A 480 -13.99 -4.29 5.56
CA ALA A 480 -14.03 -2.93 6.08
C ALA A 480 -14.93 -2.01 5.26
N ALA A 481 -14.97 -2.20 3.93
CA ALA A 481 -15.93 -1.51 3.08
C ALA A 481 -17.38 -1.90 3.44
N SER A 482 -17.63 -3.18 3.72
CA SER A 482 -18.94 -3.64 4.20
C SER A 482 -19.29 -3.05 5.57
N ALA A 483 -18.33 -3.01 6.51
CA ALA A 483 -18.54 -2.41 7.83
C ALA A 483 -18.85 -0.91 7.72
N ALA A 484 -18.15 -0.18 6.84
CA ALA A 484 -18.42 1.22 6.58
C ALA A 484 -19.83 1.43 6.00
N GLN A 485 -20.25 0.56 5.07
CA GLN A 485 -21.61 0.60 4.52
C GLN A 485 -22.67 0.36 5.60
N SER A 486 -22.50 -0.62 6.49
CA SER A 486 -23.44 -0.84 7.60
C SER A 486 -23.54 0.38 8.54
N MET A 487 -22.43 1.09 8.79
CA MET A 487 -22.46 2.32 9.58
C MET A 487 -23.18 3.48 8.86
N ILE A 488 -23.03 3.59 7.54
CA ILE A 488 -23.79 4.55 6.72
C ILE A 488 -25.29 4.25 6.81
N ASN A 489 -25.68 2.99 6.60
CA ASN A 489 -27.08 2.55 6.69
C ASN A 489 -27.67 2.86 8.07
N GLN A 490 -26.90 2.68 9.14
CA GLN A 490 -27.29 3.04 10.50
C GLN A 490 -27.57 4.54 10.66
N ILE A 491 -26.74 5.41 10.07
CA ILE A 491 -26.92 6.87 10.10
C ILE A 491 -28.20 7.25 9.33
N GLU A 492 -28.45 6.60 8.20
CA GLU A 492 -29.57 6.88 7.30
C GLU A 492 -30.90 6.25 7.77
N GLY A 493 -30.85 5.32 8.73
CA GLY A 493 -32.03 4.65 9.27
C GLY A 493 -32.60 3.56 8.34
N VAL A 494 -31.76 3.03 7.44
CA VAL A 494 -32.11 1.96 6.50
C VAL A 494 -31.53 0.64 7.02
N SER A 495 -32.24 -0.48 6.87
CA SER A 495 -31.66 -1.77 7.23
C SER A 495 -30.72 -2.29 6.14
N ASP A 496 -29.68 -3.04 6.53
CA ASP A 496 -28.75 -3.66 5.57
C ASP A 496 -29.47 -4.55 4.54
N ALA A 497 -30.58 -5.18 4.93
CA ALA A 497 -31.40 -5.99 4.02
C ALA A 497 -32.17 -5.14 3.00
N GLU A 498 -32.64 -3.95 3.37
CA GLU A 498 -33.30 -3.02 2.46
C GLU A 498 -32.28 -2.40 1.49
N ALA A 499 -31.11 -1.99 1.98
CA ALA A 499 -30.04 -1.46 1.15
C ALA A 499 -29.53 -2.50 0.13
N GLN A 500 -29.30 -3.75 0.56
CA GLN A 500 -28.86 -4.83 -0.33
C GLN A 500 -29.94 -5.18 -1.38
N ALA A 501 -31.22 -5.15 -1.00
CA ALA A 501 -32.31 -5.41 -1.94
C ALA A 501 -32.45 -4.31 -3.01
N GLU A 502 -32.08 -3.07 -2.68
CA GLU A 502 -32.04 -1.95 -3.61
C GLU A 502 -30.83 -2.06 -4.56
N GLU A 503 -29.65 -2.47 -4.06
CA GLU A 503 -28.46 -2.72 -4.89
C GLU A 503 -28.62 -3.93 -5.83
N ASP A 504 -29.25 -5.01 -5.36
CA ASP A 504 -29.49 -6.24 -6.12
C ASP A 504 -30.72 -6.15 -7.05
N ALA A 505 -31.48 -5.05 -6.99
CA ALA A 505 -32.65 -4.86 -7.84
C ALA A 505 -32.21 -4.86 -9.32
N PRO A 506 -32.72 -5.78 -10.17
CA PRO A 506 -32.42 -5.75 -11.58
C PRO A 506 -32.94 -4.44 -12.15
N ALA A 507 -32.06 -3.63 -12.74
CA ALA A 507 -32.48 -2.48 -13.53
C ALA A 507 -33.52 -2.95 -14.56
N GLU A 508 -34.66 -2.27 -14.62
CA GLU A 508 -35.77 -2.65 -15.49
C GLU A 508 -35.27 -2.94 -16.91
N PRO A 509 -35.70 -4.05 -17.54
CA PRO A 509 -35.42 -4.27 -18.95
C PRO A 509 -36.16 -3.19 -19.75
N GLU A 510 -35.42 -2.24 -20.32
CA GLU A 510 -36.01 -1.33 -21.29
C GLU A 510 -36.30 -2.09 -22.60
N ASP A 511 -37.59 -2.25 -22.87
CA ASP A 511 -38.15 -2.67 -24.15
C ASP A 511 -37.61 -1.77 -25.27
N GLY A 512 -36.94 -2.36 -26.27
CA GLY A 512 -36.48 -1.59 -27.40
C GLY A 512 -35.68 -2.32 -28.47
N ASP A 513 -35.84 -3.62 -28.66
CA ASP A 513 -35.45 -4.29 -29.91
C ASP A 513 -36.69 -4.56 -30.77
N THR A 514 -37.26 -3.49 -31.35
CA THR A 514 -38.05 -3.66 -32.57
C THR A 514 -37.11 -3.52 -33.75
N THR A 515 -36.58 -4.66 -34.18
CA THR A 515 -36.07 -4.85 -35.53
C THR A 515 -37.20 -4.55 -36.53
N GLY A 516 -37.23 -3.31 -37.03
CA GLY A 516 -37.94 -2.96 -38.25
C GLY A 516 -37.14 -3.46 -39.45
N GLY A 517 -37.45 -4.67 -39.91
CA GLY A 517 -37.02 -5.14 -41.22
C GLY A 517 -37.91 -4.55 -42.32
N ASP A 518 -37.27 -3.95 -43.31
CA ASP A 518 -37.64 -4.06 -44.72
C ASP A 518 -36.39 -4.50 -45.50
#